data_AF-A0A0K2G672-F1
#
_entry.id   AF-A0A0K2G672-F1
#
_cell.length_a   1.000
_cell.length_b   1.000
_cell.length_c   1.000
_cell.angle_alpha   90.00
_cell.angle_beta   90.00
_cell.angle_gamma   90.00
#
_symmetry.space_group_name_H-M   'P 1'
#
loop_
_entity.id
_entity.type
_entity.pdbx_description
1 polymer ?
#
loop_
_entity_poly.entity_id
_entity_poly.type
_entity_poly.pdbx_seq_one_letter_code
_entity_poly.pdbx_strand_id
1 'polypeptide(L)'
;MTDSRLTIEVYSDVVCPWCYVGKRRLERALSQLGDAAQARIAWRPFELNPTLPREGMDRRAYLEAKFGSLAAFQRLEAQVLAAGEAEGIAFAFENIRRTPNTFLAHRLIWYAATQHRQDAVVEALFRGYFEEGDDVGSPSVLTQLAERAGLEAAAFLDGDGGTEEVRTEEAEGLRLGIRGVPYFVLSGAYGLSGAQPVEVFLSAIRQAQGENQARLSGGR
;
A
#
# COMPACT_ATOMS: atom_id res chain seq x y z
N MET A 1 -22.22 5.63 18.61
CA MET A 1 -22.40 6.36 17.35
C MET A 1 -21.80 5.48 16.26
N THR A 2 -22.62 4.91 15.39
CA THR A 2 -22.14 4.13 14.25
C THR A 2 -21.32 5.06 13.36
N ASP A 3 -20.03 4.75 13.20
CA ASP A 3 -19.17 5.48 12.28
C ASP A 3 -19.69 5.23 10.86
N SER A 4 -20.41 6.20 10.31
CA SER A 4 -21.03 6.16 8.98
C SER A 4 -20.01 6.40 7.87
N ARG A 5 -18.72 6.56 8.20
CA ARG A 5 -17.64 6.74 7.23
C ARG A 5 -17.38 5.47 6.44
N LEU A 6 -17.22 5.63 5.13
CA LEU A 6 -16.82 4.57 4.22
C LEU A 6 -15.47 4.01 4.66
N THR A 7 -15.35 2.72 4.91
CA THR A 7 -14.02 2.09 5.07
C THR A 7 -13.55 1.60 3.72
N ILE A 8 -12.31 1.95 3.35
CA ILE A 8 -11.61 1.42 2.19
C ILE A 8 -10.37 0.69 2.70
N GLU A 9 -10.38 -0.63 2.59
CA GLU A 9 -9.20 -1.44 2.90
C GLU A 9 -8.34 -1.54 1.64
N VAL A 10 -7.04 -1.28 1.79
CA VAL A 10 -6.08 -1.26 0.69
C VAL A 10 -5.01 -2.31 0.97
N TYR A 11 -5.13 -3.47 0.31
CA TYR A 11 -4.10 -4.49 0.31
C TYR A 11 -2.98 -4.03 -0.61
N SER A 12 -1.78 -3.91 -0.06
CA SER A 12 -0.68 -3.21 -0.70
C SER A 12 0.65 -3.82 -0.29
N ASP A 13 1.65 -3.67 -1.16
CA ASP A 13 3.04 -3.92 -0.83
C ASP A 13 3.86 -2.65 -1.05
N VAL A 14 4.79 -2.34 -0.14
CA VAL A 14 5.60 -1.11 -0.18
C VAL A 14 6.60 -1.10 -1.34
N VAL A 15 6.90 -2.27 -1.90
CA VAL A 15 7.76 -2.43 -3.09
C VAL A 15 6.99 -2.61 -4.39
N CYS A 16 5.65 -2.51 -4.37
CA CYS A 16 4.81 -2.54 -5.57
C CYS A 16 4.57 -1.11 -6.09
N PRO A 17 5.12 -0.72 -7.26
CA PRO A 17 4.97 0.67 -7.72
C PRO A 17 3.54 0.98 -8.17
N TRP A 18 2.79 -0.03 -8.61
CA TRP A 18 1.35 0.12 -8.87
C TRP A 18 0.55 0.41 -7.60
N CYS A 19 1.01 -0.02 -6.42
CA CYS A 19 0.35 0.37 -5.17
C CYS A 19 0.49 1.87 -4.92
N TYR A 20 1.64 2.46 -5.25
CA TYR A 20 1.83 3.89 -5.10
C TYR A 20 0.99 4.70 -6.11
N VAL A 21 0.96 4.28 -7.37
CA VAL A 21 0.05 4.85 -8.38
C VAL A 21 -1.41 4.72 -7.95
N GLY A 22 -1.80 3.55 -7.43
CA GLY A 22 -3.14 3.30 -6.90
C GLY A 22 -3.50 4.21 -5.73
N LYS A 23 -2.57 4.48 -4.81
CA LYS A 23 -2.73 5.45 -3.71
C LYS A 23 -3.08 6.83 -4.27
N ARG A 24 -2.27 7.36 -5.19
CA ARG A 24 -2.49 8.69 -5.79
C ARG A 24 -3.85 8.80 -6.49
N ARG A 25 -4.24 7.77 -7.24
CA ARG A 25 -5.54 7.73 -7.91
C ARG A 25 -6.71 7.70 -6.94
N LEU A 26 -6.61 6.92 -5.87
CA LEU A 26 -7.61 6.90 -4.80
C LEU A 26 -7.72 8.26 -4.11
N GLU A 27 -6.59 8.88 -3.75
CA GLU A 27 -6.53 10.21 -3.14
C GLU A 27 -7.17 11.28 -4.04
N ARG A 28 -6.86 11.24 -5.34
CA ARG A 28 -7.45 12.16 -6.33
C ARG A 28 -8.96 11.96 -6.43
N ALA A 29 -9.44 10.71 -6.41
CA ALA A 29 -10.87 10.41 -6.42
C ALA A 29 -11.57 10.97 -5.16
N LEU A 30 -10.99 10.74 -3.98
CA LEU A 30 -11.52 11.23 -2.71
C LEU A 30 -11.55 12.76 -2.66
N SER A 31 -10.47 13.42 -3.11
CA SER A 31 -10.39 14.88 -3.21
C SER A 31 -11.48 15.46 -4.11
N GLN A 32 -11.77 14.83 -5.26
CA GLN A 32 -12.85 15.27 -6.16
C GLN A 32 -14.24 15.13 -5.57
N LEU A 33 -14.45 14.17 -4.65
CA LEU A 33 -15.72 14.00 -3.95
C LEU A 33 -15.87 14.95 -2.75
N GLY A 34 -14.78 15.56 -2.28
CA GLY A 34 -14.78 16.51 -1.17
C GLY A 34 -15.35 15.94 0.13
N ASP A 35 -16.02 16.79 0.91
CA ASP A 35 -16.62 16.41 2.21
C ASP A 35 -17.68 15.31 2.10
N ALA A 36 -18.22 15.05 0.89
CA ALA A 36 -19.15 13.96 0.65
C ALA A 36 -18.48 12.57 0.76
N ALA A 37 -17.15 12.49 0.72
CA ALA A 37 -16.38 11.24 0.80
C ALA A 37 -15.44 11.17 2.01
N GLN A 38 -16.02 11.30 3.21
CA GLN A 38 -15.32 10.88 4.42
C GLN A 38 -15.09 9.37 4.37
N ALA A 39 -13.87 8.99 4.01
CA ALA A 39 -13.42 7.61 3.99
C ALA A 39 -12.30 7.39 5.01
N ARG A 40 -12.39 6.28 5.74
CA ARG A 40 -11.29 5.76 6.53
C ARG A 40 -10.51 4.79 5.66
N ILE A 41 -9.26 5.13 5.38
CA ILE A 41 -8.32 4.23 4.69
C ILE A 41 -7.71 3.30 5.72
N ALA A 42 -7.71 2.00 5.44
CA ALA A 42 -7.07 0.98 6.24
C ALA A 42 -6.07 0.22 5.36
N TRP A 43 -4.78 0.37 5.61
CA TRP A 43 -3.75 -0.34 4.85
C TRP A 43 -3.63 -1.76 5.38
N ARG A 44 -3.65 -2.72 4.47
CA ARG A 44 -3.57 -4.16 4.77
C ARG A 44 -2.32 -4.76 4.15
N PRO A 45 -1.62 -5.65 4.87
CA PRO A 45 -0.36 -6.21 4.41
C PRO A 45 -0.59 -7.18 3.25
N PHE A 46 0.33 -7.13 2.29
CA PHE A 46 0.49 -8.14 1.25
C PHE A 46 1.95 -8.13 0.81
N GLU A 47 2.66 -9.24 0.95
CA GLU A 47 4.01 -9.38 0.42
C GLU A 47 3.97 -9.98 -0.99
N LEU A 48 4.51 -9.25 -1.98
CA LEU A 48 4.70 -9.78 -3.33
C LEU A 48 5.69 -10.95 -3.36
N ASN A 49 6.63 -10.98 -2.42
CA ASN A 49 7.57 -12.08 -2.26
C ASN A 49 7.92 -12.30 -0.77
N PRO A 50 7.09 -13.03 -0.01
CA PRO A 50 7.34 -13.30 1.41
C PRO A 50 8.51 -14.26 1.65
N THR A 51 9.04 -14.92 0.60
CA THR A 51 10.15 -15.87 0.71
C THR A 51 11.52 -15.22 0.49
N LEU A 52 11.57 -13.91 0.26
CA LEU A 52 12.84 -13.19 0.19
C LEU A 52 13.62 -13.32 1.51
N PRO A 53 14.95 -13.53 1.47
CA PRO A 53 15.79 -13.45 2.66
C PRO A 53 15.62 -12.11 3.38
N ARG A 54 15.87 -12.06 4.70
CA ARG A 54 15.66 -10.87 5.52
C ARG A 54 16.48 -9.67 5.02
N GLU A 55 17.69 -9.92 4.54
CA GLU A 55 18.62 -8.97 3.95
C GLU A 55 18.25 -8.52 2.51
N GLY A 56 17.13 -9.03 1.99
CA GLY A 56 16.69 -8.83 0.63
C GLY A 56 17.64 -9.45 -0.39
N MET A 57 17.56 -8.98 -1.62
CA MET A 57 18.41 -9.40 -2.73
C MET A 57 18.94 -8.19 -3.50
N ASP A 58 20.04 -8.39 -4.22
CA ASP A 58 20.44 -7.42 -5.25
C ASP A 58 19.30 -7.20 -6.24
N ARG A 59 19.00 -5.92 -6.53
CA ARG A 59 17.84 -5.54 -7.34
C ARG A 59 17.94 -6.11 -8.76
N ARG A 60 19.11 -6.06 -9.38
CA ARG A 60 19.30 -6.54 -10.76
C ARG A 60 19.08 -8.05 -10.83
N ALA A 61 19.72 -8.81 -9.94
CA ALA A 61 19.58 -10.26 -9.88
C ALA A 61 18.11 -10.67 -9.64
N TYR A 62 17.41 -9.96 -8.73
CA TYR A 62 15.99 -10.20 -8.48
C TYR A 62 15.13 -9.97 -9.73
N LEU A 63 15.34 -8.84 -10.43
CA LEU A 63 14.58 -8.51 -11.63
C LEU A 63 14.82 -9.50 -12.77
N GLU A 64 16.07 -9.90 -12.99
CA GLU A 64 16.43 -10.93 -13.98
C GLU A 64 15.77 -12.27 -13.66
N ALA A 65 15.81 -12.72 -12.39
CA ALA A 65 15.15 -13.95 -11.97
C ALA A 65 13.62 -13.90 -12.10
N LYS A 66 13.00 -12.77 -11.76
CA LYS A 66 11.54 -12.61 -11.76
C LYS A 66 10.95 -12.44 -13.16
N PHE A 67 11.63 -11.70 -14.03
CA PHE A 67 11.10 -11.33 -15.36
C PHE A 67 11.82 -12.02 -16.51
N GLY A 68 12.78 -12.90 -16.22
CA GLY A 68 13.59 -13.65 -17.18
C GLY A 68 14.68 -12.82 -17.87
N SER A 69 14.53 -11.49 -17.96
CA SER A 69 15.56 -10.57 -18.45
C SER A 69 15.27 -9.12 -18.03
N LEU A 70 16.31 -8.29 -17.96
CA LEU A 70 16.13 -6.86 -17.76
C LEU A 70 15.38 -6.19 -18.91
N ALA A 71 15.58 -6.65 -20.15
CA ALA A 71 14.86 -6.08 -21.30
C ALA A 71 13.34 -6.31 -21.23
N ALA A 72 12.91 -7.46 -20.69
CA ALA A 72 11.50 -7.71 -20.43
C ALA A 72 10.96 -6.80 -19.31
N PHE A 73 11.74 -6.63 -18.24
CA PHE A 73 11.40 -5.73 -17.15
C PHE A 73 11.29 -4.26 -17.59
N GLN A 74 12.22 -3.75 -18.40
CA GLN A 74 12.24 -2.36 -18.88
C GLN A 74 10.95 -1.96 -19.60
N ARG A 75 10.31 -2.88 -20.34
CA ARG A 75 9.01 -2.61 -20.98
C ARG A 75 7.88 -2.41 -19.97
N LEU A 76 7.90 -3.19 -18.89
CA LEU A 76 6.93 -3.06 -17.79
C LEU A 76 7.21 -1.80 -16.97
N GLU A 77 8.48 -1.52 -16.72
CA GLU A 77 8.95 -0.32 -16.01
C GLU A 77 8.52 0.96 -16.73
N ALA A 78 8.62 1.02 -18.06
CA ALA A 78 8.17 2.18 -18.85
C ALA A 78 6.68 2.50 -18.66
N GLN A 79 5.82 1.47 -18.53
CA GLN A 79 4.39 1.68 -18.26
C GLN A 79 4.15 2.27 -16.87
N VAL A 80 4.94 1.83 -15.89
CA VAL A 80 4.87 2.33 -14.52
C VAL A 80 5.37 3.76 -14.44
N LEU A 81 6.47 4.09 -15.12
CA LEU A 81 7.00 5.46 -15.19
C LEU A 81 5.97 6.42 -15.78
N ALA A 82 5.37 6.08 -16.91
CA ALA A 82 4.34 6.90 -17.55
C ALA A 82 3.10 7.09 -16.65
N ALA A 83 2.70 6.02 -15.94
CA ALA A 83 1.59 6.11 -14.98
C ALA A 83 1.96 6.96 -13.75
N GLY A 84 3.19 6.85 -13.26
CA GLY A 84 3.70 7.64 -12.14
C GLY A 84 3.77 9.12 -12.47
N GLU A 85 4.31 9.48 -13.64
CA GLU A 85 4.38 10.86 -14.12
C GLU A 85 2.98 11.51 -14.18
N ALA A 86 1.99 10.78 -14.71
CA ALA A 86 0.60 11.24 -14.75
C ALA A 86 -0.02 11.46 -13.35
N GLU A 87 0.54 10.85 -12.32
CA GLU A 87 0.11 11.00 -10.91
C GLU A 87 1.11 11.82 -10.07
N GLY A 88 2.10 12.46 -10.70
CA GLY A 88 3.10 13.30 -10.02
C GLY A 88 4.13 12.55 -9.19
N ILE A 89 4.36 11.26 -9.46
CA ILE A 89 5.36 10.43 -8.78
C ILE A 89 6.68 10.50 -9.56
N ALA A 90 7.73 10.99 -8.90
CA ALA A 90 9.07 11.07 -9.45
C ALA A 90 9.86 9.77 -9.18
N PHE A 91 9.45 8.67 -9.81
CA PHE A 91 10.14 7.39 -9.66
C PHE A 91 11.63 7.50 -10.04
N ALA A 92 12.50 7.14 -9.10
CA ALA A 92 13.95 7.11 -9.23
C ALA A 92 14.46 5.66 -9.12
N PHE A 93 13.96 4.77 -10.00
CA PHE A 93 14.26 3.34 -9.93
C PHE A 93 15.76 3.01 -10.04
N GLU A 94 16.54 3.88 -10.69
CA GLU A 94 17.99 3.80 -10.79
C GLU A 94 18.71 3.92 -9.44
N ASN A 95 18.07 4.54 -8.45
CA ASN A 95 18.60 4.66 -7.09
C ASN A 95 18.37 3.38 -6.27
N ILE A 96 17.41 2.53 -6.68
CA ILE A 96 17.07 1.30 -5.95
C ILE A 96 18.12 0.22 -6.22
N ARG A 97 18.94 -0.06 -5.22
CA ARG A 97 20.01 -1.07 -5.31
C ARG A 97 19.58 -2.45 -4.83
N ARG A 98 18.56 -2.53 -3.97
CA ARG A 98 18.11 -3.80 -3.38
C ARG A 98 16.61 -3.99 -3.57
N THR A 99 16.20 -5.25 -3.71
CA THR A 99 14.81 -5.66 -3.50
C THR A 99 14.71 -6.16 -2.05
N PRO A 100 14.09 -5.40 -1.14
CA PRO A 100 14.01 -5.78 0.26
C PRO A 100 12.97 -6.87 0.51
N ASN A 101 13.15 -7.62 1.61
CA ASN A 101 12.02 -8.27 2.26
C ASN A 101 11.20 -7.20 2.98
N THR A 102 9.88 -7.23 2.79
CA THR A 102 8.97 -6.16 3.19
C THR A 102 8.28 -6.39 4.52
N PHE A 103 8.52 -7.53 5.18
CA PHE A 103 7.79 -7.89 6.38
C PHE A 103 7.96 -6.89 7.51
N LEU A 104 9.18 -6.37 7.72
CA LEU A 104 9.42 -5.34 8.74
C LEU A 104 8.69 -4.03 8.43
N ALA A 105 8.59 -3.65 7.15
CA ALA A 105 7.80 -2.50 6.73
C ALA A 105 6.30 -2.72 7.01
N HIS A 106 5.77 -3.93 6.76
CA HIS A 106 4.39 -4.27 7.08
C HIS A 106 4.12 -4.27 8.60
N ARG A 107 5.05 -4.77 9.41
CA ARG A 107 4.99 -4.62 10.89
C ARG A 107 4.94 -3.16 11.32
N LEU A 108 5.77 -2.31 10.71
CA LEU A 108 5.75 -0.87 10.98
C LEU A 108 4.40 -0.23 10.60
N ILE A 109 3.83 -0.59 9.44
CA ILE A 109 2.51 -0.10 8.99
C ILE A 109 1.42 -0.52 9.98
N TRP A 110 1.45 -1.76 10.46
CA TRP A 110 0.51 -2.25 11.47
C TRP A 110 0.63 -1.46 12.78
N TYR A 111 1.86 -1.26 13.28
CA TYR A 111 2.10 -0.44 14.48
C TYR A 111 1.62 1.00 14.29
N ALA A 112 1.91 1.61 13.15
CA ALA A 112 1.47 2.95 12.81
C ALA A 112 -0.07 3.09 12.82
N ALA A 113 -0.83 2.03 12.53
CA ALA A 113 -2.28 2.03 12.66
C ALA A 113 -2.74 2.21 14.11
N THR A 114 -2.07 1.55 15.07
CA THR A 114 -2.34 1.71 16.51
C THR A 114 -2.05 3.12 17.02
N GLN A 115 -1.22 3.87 16.29
CA GLN A 115 -0.80 5.24 16.62
C GLN A 115 -1.49 6.31 15.74
N HIS A 116 -2.48 5.93 14.92
CA HIS A 116 -3.15 6.84 13.98
C HIS A 116 -2.22 7.54 12.96
N ARG A 117 -1.11 6.89 12.60
CA ARG A 117 -0.10 7.36 11.63
C ARG A 117 0.03 6.47 10.39
N GLN A 118 -0.85 5.48 10.22
CA GLN A 118 -0.72 4.46 9.18
C GLN A 118 -0.50 5.03 7.76
N ASP A 119 -1.37 5.93 7.30
CA ASP A 119 -1.27 6.48 5.95
C ASP A 119 0.00 7.32 5.74
N ALA A 120 0.38 8.11 6.76
CA ALA A 120 1.59 8.92 6.72
C ALA A 120 2.86 8.04 6.64
N VAL A 121 2.88 6.92 7.37
CA VAL A 121 3.98 5.95 7.30
C VAL A 121 4.02 5.25 5.94
N VAL A 122 2.87 4.83 5.39
CA VAL A 122 2.82 4.26 4.04
C VAL A 122 3.32 5.24 2.99
N GLU A 123 2.93 6.52 3.09
CA GLU A 123 3.45 7.58 2.22
C GLU A 123 4.98 7.72 2.34
N ALA A 124 5.52 7.78 3.56
CA ALA A 124 6.95 7.87 3.78
C ALA A 124 7.71 6.65 3.22
N LEU A 125 7.16 5.44 3.37
CA LEU A 125 7.75 4.21 2.83
C LEU A 125 7.75 4.21 1.30
N PHE A 126 6.66 4.64 0.66
CA PHE A 126 6.61 4.76 -0.79
C PHE A 126 7.61 5.78 -1.30
N ARG A 127 7.67 6.98 -0.72
CA ARG A 127 8.64 8.00 -1.13
C ARG A 127 10.08 7.56 -0.92
N GLY A 128 10.39 7.03 0.27
CA GLY A 128 11.72 6.50 0.58
C GLY A 128 12.16 5.46 -0.43
N TYR A 129 11.33 4.44 -0.69
CA TYR A 129 11.72 3.37 -1.62
C TYR A 129 11.76 3.83 -3.08
N PHE A 130 10.75 4.57 -3.54
CA PHE A 130 10.54 4.83 -4.96
C PHE A 130 11.13 6.13 -5.49
N GLU A 131 11.25 7.16 -4.65
CA GLU A 131 11.80 8.46 -5.05
C GLU A 131 13.24 8.64 -4.52
N GLU A 132 13.58 8.03 -3.38
CA GLU A 132 14.88 8.22 -2.72
C GLU A 132 15.80 7.00 -2.86
N GLY A 133 15.26 5.81 -3.13
CA GLY A 133 16.02 4.56 -3.26
C GLY A 133 16.40 3.91 -1.92
N ASP A 134 15.72 4.27 -0.84
CA ASP A 134 15.96 3.77 0.51
C ASP A 134 15.65 2.27 0.63
N ASP A 135 16.44 1.56 1.44
CA ASP A 135 16.22 0.14 1.72
C ASP A 135 15.17 -0.05 2.83
N VAL A 136 13.90 -0.18 2.44
CA VAL A 136 12.77 -0.41 3.36
C VAL A 136 12.75 -1.81 4.01
N GLY A 137 13.78 -2.63 3.82
CA GLY A 137 14.05 -3.83 4.61
C GLY A 137 14.92 -3.56 5.84
N SER A 138 15.57 -2.39 5.91
CA SER A 138 16.50 -2.02 6.98
C SER A 138 15.78 -1.40 8.19
N PRO A 139 15.92 -1.92 9.42
CA PRO A 139 15.32 -1.33 10.62
C PRO A 139 15.70 0.15 10.81
N SER A 140 16.96 0.53 10.56
CA SER A 140 17.41 1.92 10.75
C SER A 140 16.81 2.89 9.74
N VAL A 141 16.54 2.44 8.52
CA VAL A 141 15.84 3.22 7.49
C VAL A 141 14.36 3.33 7.86
N LEU A 142 13.75 2.22 8.28
CA LEU A 142 12.35 2.19 8.73
C LEU A 142 12.11 3.14 9.90
N THR A 143 13.01 3.21 10.88
CA THR A 143 12.95 4.19 11.97
C THR A 143 12.95 5.62 11.44
N GLN A 144 13.88 5.97 10.54
CA GLN A 144 13.96 7.31 9.96
C GLN A 144 12.69 7.68 9.17
N LEU A 145 12.14 6.75 8.38
CA LEU A 145 10.91 6.97 7.63
C LEU A 145 9.69 7.11 8.56
N ALA A 146 9.64 6.35 9.66
CA ALA A 146 8.60 6.51 10.68
C ALA A 146 8.67 7.90 11.35
N GLU A 147 9.87 8.38 11.69
CA GLU A 147 10.07 9.70 12.29
C GLU A 147 9.60 10.83 11.37
N ARG A 148 9.87 10.73 10.06
CA ARG A 148 9.34 11.68 9.05
C ARG A 148 7.80 11.71 9.02
N ALA A 149 7.17 10.59 9.35
CA ALA A 149 5.71 10.47 9.48
C ALA A 149 5.18 10.84 10.88
N GLY A 150 6.05 11.32 11.78
CA GLY A 150 5.69 11.70 13.15
C GLY A 150 5.42 10.51 14.07
N LEU A 151 6.13 9.39 13.87
CA LEU A 151 6.04 8.17 14.65
C LEU A 151 7.42 7.76 15.17
N GLU A 152 7.57 7.64 16.50
CA GLU A 152 8.73 6.99 17.11
C GLU A 152 8.50 5.47 17.09
N ALA A 153 9.43 4.71 16.51
CA ALA A 153 9.24 3.29 16.23
C ALA A 153 10.49 2.44 16.51
N ALA A 154 11.59 3.02 16.99
CA ALA A 154 12.84 2.28 17.18
C ALA A 154 12.65 1.09 18.13
N ALA A 155 12.04 1.33 19.29
CA ALA A 155 11.77 0.27 20.28
C ALA A 155 10.82 -0.81 19.74
N PHE A 156 9.87 -0.46 18.89
CA PHE A 156 8.95 -1.42 18.27
C PHE A 156 9.67 -2.31 17.24
N LEU A 157 10.52 -1.71 16.40
CA LEU A 157 11.29 -2.41 15.36
C LEU A 157 12.37 -3.33 15.93
N ASP A 158 12.87 -3.05 17.13
CA ASP A 158 13.79 -3.94 17.86
C ASP A 158 13.08 -5.19 18.42
N GLY A 159 11.76 -5.12 18.64
CA GLY A 159 10.95 -6.23 19.12
C GLY A 159 10.32 -7.07 18.01
N ASP A 160 9.45 -8.01 18.42
CA ASP A 160 8.68 -8.93 17.55
C ASP A 160 7.17 -8.64 17.52
N GLY A 161 6.69 -7.63 18.26
CA GLY A 161 5.28 -7.25 18.28
C GLY A 161 4.69 -6.98 16.89
N GLY A 162 3.42 -7.30 16.68
CA GLY A 162 2.76 -7.17 15.37
C GLY A 162 3.09 -8.30 14.38
N THR A 163 3.99 -9.23 14.72
CA THR A 163 4.38 -10.33 13.81
C THR A 163 3.19 -11.25 13.52
N GLU A 164 2.49 -11.72 14.55
CA GLU A 164 1.37 -12.65 14.39
C GLU A 164 0.16 -11.96 13.75
N GLU A 165 -0.08 -10.69 14.10
CA GLU A 165 -1.18 -9.89 13.57
C GLU A 165 -1.00 -9.64 12.08
N VAL A 166 0.19 -9.20 11.64
CA VAL A 166 0.47 -8.99 10.20
C VAL A 166 0.30 -10.29 9.42
N ARG A 167 0.85 -11.41 9.92
CA ARG A 167 0.71 -12.72 9.26
C ARG A 167 -0.74 -13.17 9.18
N THR A 168 -1.53 -12.89 10.21
CA THR A 168 -2.97 -13.19 10.25
C THR A 168 -3.74 -12.35 9.23
N GLU A 169 -3.45 -11.06 9.12
CA GLU A 169 -4.07 -10.15 8.14
C GLU A 169 -3.70 -10.52 6.70
N GLU A 170 -2.44 -10.89 6.44
CA GLU A 170 -2.02 -11.40 5.12
C GLU A 170 -2.78 -12.68 4.75
N ALA A 171 -2.86 -13.63 5.68
CA ALA A 171 -3.58 -14.87 5.48
C ALA A 171 -5.08 -14.63 5.25
N GLU A 172 -5.66 -13.58 5.85
CA GLU A 172 -7.03 -13.15 5.58
C GLU A 172 -7.22 -12.66 4.15
N GLY A 173 -6.36 -11.75 3.68
CA GLY A 173 -6.40 -11.30 2.28
C GLY A 173 -6.32 -12.46 1.29
N LEU A 174 -5.46 -13.44 1.56
CA LEU A 174 -5.35 -14.65 0.76
C LEU A 174 -6.62 -15.51 0.82
N ARG A 175 -7.25 -15.67 2.00
CA ARG A 175 -8.54 -16.38 2.15
C ARG A 175 -9.68 -15.69 1.40
N LEU A 176 -9.64 -14.36 1.30
CA LEU A 176 -10.58 -13.56 0.51
C LEU A 176 -10.32 -13.63 -1.01
N GLY A 177 -9.33 -14.40 -1.46
CA GLY A 177 -9.04 -14.59 -2.88
C GLY A 177 -8.16 -13.50 -3.50
N ILE A 178 -7.59 -12.60 -2.68
CA ILE A 178 -6.67 -11.56 -3.16
C ILE A 178 -5.34 -12.23 -3.55
N ARG A 179 -4.91 -12.02 -4.79
CA ARG A 179 -3.70 -12.64 -5.37
C ARG A 179 -2.73 -11.65 -5.98
N GLY A 180 -3.04 -10.36 -5.90
CA GLY A 180 -2.23 -9.29 -6.45
C GLY A 180 -2.65 -7.95 -5.85
N VAL A 181 -1.74 -6.98 -5.95
CA VAL A 181 -1.88 -5.65 -5.33
C VAL A 181 -1.52 -4.53 -6.32
N PRO A 182 -2.09 -3.32 -6.15
CA PRO A 182 -3.02 -2.94 -5.08
C PRO A 182 -4.40 -3.60 -5.25
N TYR A 183 -5.06 -3.91 -4.14
CA TYR A 183 -6.44 -4.38 -4.14
C TYR A 183 -7.24 -3.60 -3.11
N PHE A 184 -8.39 -3.07 -3.52
CA PHE A 184 -9.21 -2.18 -2.70
C PHE A 184 -10.51 -2.89 -2.36
N VAL A 185 -10.88 -2.88 -1.08
CA VAL A 185 -12.17 -3.39 -0.59
C VAL A 185 -12.94 -2.23 0.01
N LEU A 186 -14.05 -1.84 -0.62
CA LEU A 186 -14.92 -0.75 -0.17
C LEU A 186 -16.12 -1.34 0.58
N SER A 187 -16.32 -0.89 1.82
CA SER A 187 -17.40 -1.35 2.72
C SER A 187 -17.50 -2.88 2.86
N GLY A 188 -16.40 -3.61 2.73
CA GLY A 188 -16.37 -5.08 2.82
C GLY A 188 -17.12 -5.82 1.71
N ALA A 189 -17.57 -5.13 0.65
CA ALA A 189 -18.45 -5.69 -0.37
C ALA A 189 -17.93 -5.50 -1.80
N TYR A 190 -17.24 -4.38 -2.07
CA TYR A 190 -16.79 -4.03 -3.42
C TYR A 190 -15.29 -4.16 -3.55
N GLY A 191 -14.85 -5.13 -4.36
CA GLY A 191 -13.45 -5.33 -4.71
C GLY A 191 -13.04 -4.61 -5.98
N LEU A 192 -11.96 -3.83 -5.94
CA LEU A 192 -11.27 -3.31 -7.12
C LEU A 192 -9.84 -3.84 -7.17
N SER A 193 -9.48 -4.51 -8.26
CA SER A 193 -8.13 -5.05 -8.46
C SER A 193 -7.29 -4.10 -9.31
N GLY A 194 -6.08 -3.79 -8.85
CA GLY A 194 -5.10 -2.96 -9.53
C GLY A 194 -5.31 -1.45 -9.36
N ALA A 195 -4.36 -0.68 -9.86
CA ALA A 195 -4.40 0.79 -9.84
C ALA A 195 -5.39 1.30 -10.90
N GLN A 196 -6.68 1.14 -10.65
CA GLN A 196 -7.76 1.52 -11.57
C GLN A 196 -7.76 3.03 -11.89
N PRO A 197 -8.31 3.45 -13.04
CA PRO A 197 -8.52 4.87 -13.34
C PRO A 197 -9.36 5.57 -12.27
N VAL A 198 -9.17 6.88 -12.12
CA VAL A 198 -9.86 7.69 -11.09
C VAL A 198 -11.38 7.64 -11.24
N GLU A 199 -11.88 7.54 -12.47
CA GLU A 199 -13.30 7.44 -12.78
C GLU A 199 -13.92 6.16 -12.23
N VAL A 200 -13.16 5.06 -12.22
CA VAL A 200 -13.58 3.78 -11.63
C VAL A 200 -13.64 3.90 -10.11
N PHE A 201 -12.65 4.53 -9.48
CA PHE A 201 -12.70 4.81 -8.04
C PHE A 201 -13.89 5.70 -7.66
N LEU A 202 -14.14 6.78 -8.41
CA LEU A 202 -15.29 7.66 -8.18
C LEU A 202 -16.62 6.91 -8.24
N SER A 203 -16.79 6.07 -9.26
CA SER A 203 -18.00 5.26 -9.42
C SER A 203 -18.19 4.29 -8.24
N ALA A 204 -17.13 3.54 -7.90
CA ALA A 204 -17.18 2.55 -6.83
C ALA A 204 -17.43 3.18 -5.45
N ILE A 205 -16.80 4.32 -5.16
CA ILE A 205 -17.00 5.04 -3.89
C ILE A 205 -18.46 5.52 -3.80
N ARG A 206 -19.01 6.15 -4.84
CA ARG A 206 -20.41 6.60 -4.85
C ARG A 206 -21.38 5.45 -4.64
N GLN A 207 -21.15 4.32 -5.31
CA GLN A 207 -21.98 3.12 -5.13
C GLN A 207 -21.92 2.60 -3.69
N ALA A 208 -20.71 2.44 -3.14
CA ALA A 208 -20.54 1.96 -1.77
C ALA A 208 -21.18 2.89 -0.72
N GLN A 209 -21.15 4.20 -0.95
CA GLN A 209 -21.80 5.19 -0.09
C GLN A 209 -23.32 5.13 -0.16
N GLY A 210 -23.89 5.06 -1.37
CA GLY A 210 -25.35 4.95 -1.56
C GLY A 210 -25.93 3.72 -0.86
N GLU A 211 -25.23 2.59 -0.91
CA GLU A 211 -25.67 1.37 -0.23
C GLU A 211 -25.50 1.41 1.28
N ASN A 212 -24.42 2.04 1.78
CA ASN A 212 -24.24 2.22 3.21
C ASN A 212 -25.38 3.07 3.80
N GLN A 213 -25.77 4.14 3.09
CA GLN A 213 -26.93 4.97 3.47
C GLN A 213 -28.24 4.18 3.41
N ALA A 214 -28.46 3.37 2.36
CA ALA A 214 -29.64 2.52 2.24
C ALA A 214 -29.76 1.52 3.40
N ARG A 215 -28.66 0.83 3.76
CA ARG A 215 -28.62 -0.13 4.89
C ARG A 215 -28.91 0.55 6.24
N LEU A 216 -28.36 1.75 6.47
CA LEU A 216 -28.62 2.52 7.68
C LEU A 216 -30.07 3.04 7.77
N SER A 217 -30.69 3.33 6.62
CA SER A 217 -32.05 3.85 6.56
C SER A 217 -33.16 2.77 6.61
N GLY A 218 -32.87 1.56 6.13
CA GLY A 218 -33.82 0.43 6.03
C GLY A 218 -33.86 -0.52 7.24
N GLY A 219 -33.06 -0.28 8.28
CA GLY A 219 -33.04 -1.08 9.52
C GLY A 219 -34.03 -0.61 10.60
N ARG A 220 -35.19 -0.09 10.23
CA ARG A 220 -36.28 0.27 11.16
C ARG A 220 -37.42 -0.73 11.10
#